data_AF-A0AAE0M4E9-F1
#
_entry.id   AF-A0AAE0M4E9-F1
#
_cell.length_a   1.000
_cell.length_b   1.000
_cell.length_c   1.000
_cell.angle_alpha   90.00
_cell.angle_beta   90.00
_cell.angle_gamma   90.00
#
_symmetry.space_group_name_H-M   'P 1'
#
loop_
_entity.id
_entity.type
_entity.pdbx_description
1 polymer ?
#
loop_
_entity_poly.entity_id
_entity_poly.type
_entity_poly.pdbx_seq_one_letter_code
_entity_poly.pdbx_strand_id
1 'polypeptide(L)'
;MQFTSAIALVVLAYTSSVQAAPAPAPAASGLSLTQQLSIADTAVDRFALLPDNKQFVFDFNTKQNNPGKGGELVAANRKTFPALVGSGAGMAVGRVNPCGMNTLHVHPRAAELQIVVKGRLVTEMVPENGVNDANGKRRVITNTVEAFQMTPFYQGSVHTQFNPDCEDAVFIAAFPSEDFGAGQIADETFAFSDDVIAATFGQTIAGADIDKVRKGIPASIANGVDECLKKCKIPKSK
;
A
#
# COMPACT_ATOMS: atom_id res chain seq x y z
N MET A 1 -67.44 20.49 -38.47
CA MET A 1 -68.66 19.98 -37.80
C MET A 1 -68.46 18.48 -37.68
N GLN A 2 -68.42 17.79 -36.53
CA GLN A 2 -68.85 18.05 -35.15
C GLN A 2 -67.92 17.29 -34.18
N PHE A 3 -67.92 17.73 -32.92
CA PHE A 3 -67.26 17.16 -31.74
C PHE A 3 -68.00 15.94 -31.14
N THR A 4 -67.34 15.34 -30.13
CA THR A 4 -67.83 14.56 -28.95
C THR A 4 -67.71 13.03 -29.03
N SER A 5 -67.43 12.25 -27.98
CA SER A 5 -66.87 12.45 -26.63
C SER A 5 -66.71 11.07 -25.97
N ALA A 6 -65.56 10.82 -25.32
CA ALA A 6 -65.38 10.09 -24.05
C ALA A 6 -65.70 8.55 -24.01
N ILE A 7 -65.15 7.67 -23.16
CA ILE A 7 -64.71 7.74 -21.75
C ILE A 7 -63.59 6.71 -21.53
N ALA A 8 -62.62 7.07 -20.68
CA ALA A 8 -61.55 6.25 -20.15
C ALA A 8 -62.04 5.27 -19.06
N LEU A 9 -61.43 4.08 -18.99
CA LEU A 9 -61.35 3.26 -17.78
C LEU A 9 -60.12 2.34 -17.88
N VAL A 10 -58.95 2.89 -17.53
CA VAL A 10 -57.78 2.08 -17.18
C VAL A 10 -57.73 2.03 -15.66
N VAL A 11 -58.11 0.89 -15.09
CA VAL A 11 -57.96 0.60 -13.67
C VAL A 11 -56.48 0.33 -13.42
N LEU A 12 -55.72 1.35 -12.99
CA LEU A 12 -54.41 1.13 -12.38
C LEU A 12 -54.62 0.62 -10.96
N ALA A 13 -54.45 -0.69 -10.76
CA ALA A 13 -54.32 -1.26 -9.44
C ALA A 13 -52.93 -0.88 -8.88
N TYR A 14 -52.86 0.24 -8.17
CA TYR A 14 -51.72 0.55 -7.30
C TYR A 14 -51.78 -0.39 -6.10
N THR A 15 -51.08 -1.52 -6.16
CA THR A 15 -50.70 -2.25 -4.96
C THR A 15 -49.59 -1.46 -4.29
N SER A 16 -49.93 -0.68 -3.27
CA SER A 16 -48.96 -0.10 -2.35
C SER A 16 -48.29 -1.23 -1.56
N SER A 17 -47.21 -1.78 -2.08
CA SER A 17 -46.24 -2.49 -1.26
C SER A 17 -45.57 -1.45 -0.37
N VAL A 18 -46.06 -1.32 0.86
CA VAL A 18 -45.32 -0.68 1.94
C VAL A 18 -44.10 -1.55 2.18
N GLN A 19 -43.01 -1.27 1.48
CA GLN A 19 -41.71 -1.78 1.86
C GLN A 19 -41.38 -1.10 3.18
N ALA A 20 -41.51 -1.82 4.29
CA ALA A 20 -40.92 -1.36 5.54
C ALA A 20 -39.44 -1.06 5.24
N ALA A 21 -38.99 0.16 5.54
CA ALA A 21 -37.57 0.46 5.51
C ALA A 21 -36.89 -0.61 6.41
N PRO A 22 -35.81 -1.27 5.94
CA PRO A 22 -35.10 -2.20 6.80
C PRO A 22 -34.73 -1.45 8.07
N ALA A 23 -35.17 -1.97 9.22
CA ALA A 23 -34.69 -1.48 10.50
C ALA A 23 -33.16 -1.57 10.46
N PRO A 24 -32.41 -0.55 10.92
CA PRO A 24 -30.96 -0.64 10.96
C PRO A 24 -30.62 -1.90 11.75
N ALA A 25 -29.92 -2.83 11.10
CA ALA A 25 -29.48 -4.04 11.75
C ALA A 25 -28.71 -3.62 13.01
N PRO A 26 -29.04 -4.14 14.20
CA PRO A 26 -28.26 -3.84 15.38
C PRO A 26 -26.81 -4.23 15.07
N ALA A 27 -25.87 -3.29 15.30
CA ALA A 27 -24.45 -3.53 15.12
C ALA A 27 -24.11 -4.89 15.72
N ALA A 28 -23.67 -5.83 14.87
CA ALA A 28 -23.40 -7.21 15.28
C ALA A 28 -22.45 -7.18 16.49
N SER A 29 -22.99 -7.48 17.67
CA SER A 29 -22.30 -7.29 18.94
C SER A 29 -21.00 -8.12 18.94
N GLY A 30 -19.86 -7.43 18.96
CA GLY A 30 -18.53 -8.05 18.96
C GLY A 30 -17.71 -7.91 17.68
N LEU A 31 -18.27 -7.42 16.57
CA LEU A 31 -17.49 -7.16 15.35
C LEU A 31 -16.76 -5.81 15.44
N SER A 32 -15.53 -5.76 14.92
CA SER A 32 -14.81 -4.50 14.67
C SER A 32 -15.55 -3.64 13.64
N LEU A 33 -15.33 -2.32 13.66
CA LEU A 33 -15.95 -1.40 12.71
C LEU A 33 -15.69 -1.79 11.24
N THR A 34 -14.45 -2.16 10.89
CA THR A 34 -14.11 -2.64 9.55
C THR A 34 -14.90 -3.90 9.17
N GLN A 35 -15.14 -4.82 10.10
CA GLN A 35 -15.97 -6.01 9.85
C GLN A 35 -17.43 -5.62 9.62
N GLN A 36 -18.00 -4.74 10.44
CA GLN A 36 -19.37 -4.24 10.27
C GLN A 36 -19.56 -3.55 8.92
N LEU A 37 -18.61 -2.68 8.54
CA LEU A 37 -18.61 -2.02 7.23
C LEU A 37 -18.53 -3.00 6.05
N SER A 38 -17.84 -4.13 6.24
CA SER A 38 -17.65 -5.15 5.20
C SER A 38 -18.91 -5.98 4.95
N ILE A 39 -19.69 -6.24 6.00
CA ILE A 39 -20.92 -7.05 5.93
C ILE A 39 -22.18 -6.21 5.73
N ALA A 40 -22.08 -4.88 5.77
CA ALA A 40 -23.21 -3.99 5.59
C ALA A 40 -23.86 -4.19 4.20
N ASP A 41 -25.18 -4.41 4.20
CA ASP A 41 -25.96 -4.75 3.00
C ASP A 41 -25.95 -3.64 1.95
N THR A 42 -26.01 -2.38 2.40
CA THR A 42 -26.06 -1.22 1.51
C THR A 42 -25.01 -0.16 1.85
N ALA A 43 -24.78 0.76 0.91
CA ALA A 43 -23.97 1.95 1.18
C ALA A 43 -24.58 2.83 2.29
N VAL A 44 -25.92 2.91 2.37
CA VAL A 44 -26.62 3.67 3.43
C VAL A 44 -26.24 3.12 4.80
N ASP A 45 -26.22 1.80 4.97
CA ASP A 45 -25.82 1.16 6.22
C ASP A 45 -24.35 1.43 6.56
N ARG A 46 -23.45 1.45 5.56
CA ARG A 46 -22.03 1.81 5.78
C ARG A 46 -21.87 3.25 6.27
N PHE A 47 -22.56 4.19 5.64
CA PHE A 47 -22.49 5.60 6.05
C PHE A 47 -23.15 5.81 7.42
N ALA A 48 -24.18 5.05 7.78
CA ALA A 48 -24.76 5.08 9.13
C ALA A 48 -23.78 4.61 10.22
N LEU A 49 -22.83 3.72 9.89
CA LEU A 49 -21.75 3.27 10.78
C LEU A 49 -20.61 4.29 10.95
N LEU A 50 -20.58 5.36 10.14
CA LEU A 50 -19.58 6.43 10.16
C LEU A 50 -20.25 7.81 10.34
N PRO A 51 -20.90 8.08 11.49
CA PRO A 51 -21.72 9.28 11.68
C PRO A 51 -20.93 10.60 11.83
N ASP A 52 -19.65 10.56 12.19
CA ASP A 52 -18.82 11.76 12.36
C ASP A 52 -18.06 12.06 11.06
N ASN A 53 -18.23 13.28 10.53
CA ASN A 53 -17.50 13.79 9.36
C ASN A 53 -15.97 13.61 9.48
N LYS A 54 -15.40 13.66 10.69
CA LYS A 54 -13.97 13.43 10.92
C LYS A 54 -13.51 12.02 10.53
N GLN A 55 -14.41 11.03 10.51
CA GLN A 55 -14.10 9.67 10.09
C GLN A 55 -13.78 9.56 8.60
N PHE A 56 -14.01 10.62 7.81
CA PHE A 56 -13.69 10.70 6.38
C PHE A 56 -12.41 11.49 6.08
N VAL A 57 -11.61 11.81 7.10
CA VAL A 57 -10.30 12.46 6.95
C VAL A 57 -9.21 11.58 7.55
N PHE A 58 -8.20 11.24 6.75
CA PHE A 58 -7.01 10.56 7.24
C PHE A 58 -5.83 11.54 7.31
N ASP A 59 -5.18 11.63 8.47
CA ASP A 59 -4.06 12.55 8.68
C ASP A 59 -2.71 11.84 8.52
N PHE A 60 -2.12 11.97 7.33
CA PHE A 60 -0.77 11.48 7.05
C PHE A 60 0.35 12.21 7.82
N ASN A 61 0.05 13.29 8.55
CA ASN A 61 1.02 13.96 9.42
C ASN A 61 1.16 13.27 10.78
N THR A 62 0.28 12.32 11.11
CA THR A 62 0.45 11.47 12.28
C THR A 62 1.64 10.54 12.07
N LYS A 63 2.66 10.67 12.94
CA LYS A 63 3.90 9.90 12.84
C LYS A 63 3.64 8.41 13.03
N GLN A 64 4.42 7.60 12.33
CA GLN A 64 4.43 6.16 12.52
C GLN A 64 4.99 5.81 13.92
N ASN A 65 4.41 4.82 14.59
CA ASN A 65 5.01 4.25 15.79
C ASN A 65 6.25 3.43 15.40
N ASN A 66 7.40 3.73 16.00
CA ASN A 66 8.69 3.09 15.75
C ASN A 66 9.10 3.08 14.25
N PRO A 67 9.35 4.26 13.65
CA PRO A 67 9.76 4.34 12.25
C PRO A 67 11.15 3.72 12.05
N GLY A 68 11.44 3.33 10.81
CA GLY A 68 12.78 2.90 10.42
C GLY A 68 13.81 4.02 10.56
N LYS A 69 15.09 3.66 10.66
CA LYS A 69 16.17 4.65 10.85
C LYS A 69 16.32 5.61 9.66
N GLY A 70 15.96 5.17 8.46
CA GLY A 70 16.08 5.93 7.22
C GLY A 70 14.81 6.70 6.82
N GLY A 71 13.74 6.66 7.61
CA GLY A 71 12.50 7.36 7.28
C GLY A 71 11.25 6.71 7.85
N GLU A 72 10.10 7.23 7.47
CA GLU A 72 8.79 6.75 7.88
C GLU A 72 7.85 6.52 6.69
N LEU A 73 6.91 5.59 6.86
CA LEU A 73 5.88 5.28 5.87
C LEU A 73 4.53 5.15 6.56
N VAL A 74 3.62 6.07 6.24
CA VAL A 74 2.28 6.11 6.83
C VAL A 74 1.27 5.62 5.80
N ALA A 75 0.58 4.52 6.13
CA ALA A 75 -0.37 3.85 5.24
C ALA A 75 -1.83 4.06 5.68
N ALA A 76 -2.66 4.55 4.75
CA ALA A 76 -4.10 4.52 4.83
C ALA A 76 -4.62 3.25 4.12
N ASN A 77 -5.05 2.28 4.92
CA ASN A 77 -5.67 1.04 4.45
C ASN A 77 -6.99 0.83 5.20
N ARG A 78 -7.79 -0.17 4.81
CA ARG A 78 -9.11 -0.43 5.43
C ARG A 78 -9.10 -0.65 6.95
N LYS A 79 -7.94 -0.98 7.54
CA LYS A 79 -7.78 -1.14 9.00
C LYS A 79 -7.44 0.18 9.69
N THR A 80 -6.52 0.97 9.13
CA THR A 80 -6.09 2.26 9.71
C THR A 80 -7.06 3.39 9.38
N PHE A 81 -7.80 3.27 8.28
CA PHE A 81 -8.80 4.24 7.83
C PHE A 81 -10.09 3.51 7.39
N PRO A 82 -11.01 3.19 8.33
CA PRO A 82 -12.20 2.41 8.03
C PRO A 82 -13.11 2.99 6.94
N ALA A 83 -13.10 4.30 6.72
CA ALA A 83 -13.85 4.93 5.63
C ALA A 83 -13.39 4.49 4.23
N LEU A 84 -12.25 3.81 4.09
CA LEU A 84 -11.86 3.19 2.83
C LEU A 84 -12.69 1.96 2.49
N VAL A 85 -13.38 1.31 3.43
CA VAL A 85 -14.09 0.04 3.15
C VAL A 85 -15.12 0.20 2.03
N GLY A 86 -14.87 -0.48 0.92
CA GLY A 86 -15.70 -0.46 -0.29
C GLY A 86 -15.29 0.58 -1.35
N SER A 87 -14.21 1.33 -1.15
CA SER A 87 -13.64 2.26 -2.13
C SER A 87 -12.76 1.60 -3.19
N GLY A 88 -12.21 0.42 -2.89
CA GLY A 88 -11.24 -0.28 -3.74
C GLY A 88 -9.87 0.39 -3.82
N ALA A 89 -9.56 1.38 -2.97
CA ALA A 89 -8.33 2.15 -3.04
C ALA A 89 -7.60 2.26 -1.70
N GLY A 90 -6.29 2.39 -1.76
CA GLY A 90 -5.41 2.64 -0.62
C GLY A 90 -4.35 3.68 -0.96
N MET A 91 -3.71 4.25 0.05
CA MET A 91 -2.66 5.24 -0.14
C MET A 91 -1.60 5.14 0.95
N ALA A 92 -0.36 5.48 0.62
CA ALA A 92 0.69 5.70 1.60
C ALA A 92 1.47 6.97 1.29
N VAL A 93 2.00 7.61 2.33
CA VAL A 93 2.96 8.71 2.22
C VAL A 93 4.27 8.25 2.85
N GLY A 94 5.33 8.23 2.03
CA GLY A 94 6.68 7.91 2.47
C GLY A 94 7.53 9.16 2.62
N ARG A 95 8.21 9.29 3.76
CA ARG A 95 9.20 10.35 4.01
C ARG A 95 10.55 9.67 4.20
N VAL A 96 11.43 9.88 3.23
CA VAL A 96 12.73 9.21 3.15
C VAL A 96 13.80 10.21 3.58
N ASN A 97 14.43 9.97 4.72
CA ASN A 97 15.52 10.80 5.24
C ASN A 97 16.70 10.81 4.26
N PRO A 98 17.70 11.68 4.47
CA PRO A 98 18.91 11.70 3.65
C PRO A 98 19.56 10.33 3.62
N CYS A 99 19.91 9.86 2.43
CA CYS A 99 20.45 8.51 2.23
C CYS A 99 19.54 7.36 2.73
N GLY A 100 18.25 7.59 2.99
CA GLY A 100 17.31 6.55 3.39
C GLY A 100 16.94 5.64 2.22
N MET A 101 16.60 4.39 2.52
CA MET A 101 16.16 3.40 1.54
C MET A 101 14.93 2.66 2.04
N ASN A 102 13.81 2.76 1.31
CA ASN A 102 12.70 1.84 1.51
C ASN A 102 13.14 0.49 0.95
N THR A 103 13.37 -0.47 1.84
CA THR A 103 14.03 -1.74 1.54
C THR A 103 13.29 -2.54 0.48
N LEU A 104 13.95 -3.54 -0.12
CA LEU A 104 13.33 -4.40 -1.13
C LEU A 104 12.00 -4.97 -0.63
N HIS A 105 10.91 -4.62 -1.30
CA HIS A 105 9.57 -5.02 -0.93
C HIS A 105 8.70 -5.34 -2.14
N VAL A 106 7.52 -5.91 -1.86
CA VAL A 106 6.52 -6.28 -2.85
C VAL A 106 5.11 -6.00 -2.32
N HIS A 107 4.21 -5.62 -3.22
CA HIS A 107 2.78 -5.50 -2.94
C HIS A 107 2.04 -6.72 -3.51
N PRO A 108 1.63 -7.70 -2.68
CA PRO A 108 1.06 -8.96 -3.16
C PRO A 108 -0.35 -8.79 -3.76
N ARG A 109 -1.07 -7.72 -3.40
CA ARG A 109 -2.49 -7.53 -3.72
C ARG A 109 -2.79 -6.24 -4.47
N ALA A 110 -1.77 -5.50 -4.91
CA ALA A 110 -1.95 -4.24 -5.63
C ALA A 110 -0.74 -3.89 -6.48
N ALA A 111 -0.98 -3.21 -7.60
CA ALA A 111 0.04 -2.36 -8.21
C ALA A 111 0.19 -1.06 -7.40
N GLU A 112 1.30 -0.35 -7.57
CA GLU A 112 1.56 0.94 -6.95
C GLU A 112 1.79 1.99 -8.04
N LEU A 113 1.13 3.14 -7.90
CA LEU A 113 1.50 4.35 -8.62
C LEU A 113 2.18 5.30 -7.64
N GLN A 114 3.48 5.51 -7.81
CA GLN A 114 4.27 6.32 -6.92
C GLN A 114 4.63 7.66 -7.58
N ILE A 115 4.29 8.77 -6.93
CA ILE A 115 4.72 10.12 -7.32
C ILE A 115 5.64 10.72 -6.25
N VAL A 116 6.75 11.32 -6.66
CA VAL A 116 7.59 12.11 -5.75
C VAL A 116 7.02 13.53 -5.65
N VAL A 117 6.90 14.08 -4.45
CA VAL A 117 6.38 15.45 -4.22
C VAL A 117 7.40 16.39 -3.59
N LYS A 118 8.52 15.87 -3.10
CA LYS A 118 9.69 16.64 -2.62
C LYS A 118 10.97 15.86 -2.87
N GLY A 119 12.02 16.55 -3.32
CA GLY A 119 13.32 15.94 -3.61
C GLY A 119 13.29 15.04 -4.85
N ARG A 120 14.06 13.96 -4.81
CA ARG A 120 14.07 12.91 -5.83
C ARG A 120 14.36 11.55 -5.20
N LEU A 121 13.98 10.48 -5.88
CA LEU A 121 14.30 9.10 -5.50
C LEU A 121 14.92 8.36 -6.67
N VAL A 122 15.91 7.52 -6.38
CA VAL A 122 16.32 6.47 -7.30
C VAL A 122 15.46 5.25 -7.02
N THR A 123 14.77 4.76 -8.03
CA THR A 123 13.89 3.59 -7.91
C THR A 123 14.43 2.45 -8.74
N GLU A 124 14.38 1.24 -8.20
CA GLU A 124 14.70 0.01 -8.93
C GLU A 124 13.54 -0.97 -8.81
N MET A 125 13.18 -1.61 -9.92
CA MET A 125 12.14 -2.64 -9.98
C MET A 125 12.60 -3.81 -10.83
N VAL A 126 12.33 -5.01 -10.33
CA VAL A 126 12.40 -6.26 -11.09
C VAL A 126 10.96 -6.77 -11.27
N PRO A 127 10.46 -6.89 -12.53
CA PRO A 127 9.10 -7.38 -12.78
C PRO A 127 8.97 -8.87 -12.45
N GLU A 128 9.06 -9.76 -13.45
CA GLU A 128 8.88 -11.19 -13.29
C GLU A 128 9.94 -11.98 -14.10
N ASN A 129 9.86 -13.30 -14.03
CA ASN A 129 10.75 -14.19 -14.78
C ASN A 129 10.59 -14.00 -16.29
N GLY A 130 11.70 -14.03 -17.02
CA GLY A 130 11.71 -13.90 -18.49
C GLY A 130 11.83 -12.45 -18.99
N VAL A 131 11.67 -11.44 -18.13
CA VAL A 131 11.94 -10.04 -18.50
C VAL A 131 13.44 -9.77 -18.47
N ASN A 132 14.06 -9.74 -19.65
CA ASN A 132 15.50 -9.56 -19.83
C ASN A 132 15.85 -8.22 -20.51
N ASP A 133 17.08 -7.76 -20.29
CA ASP A 133 17.68 -6.62 -20.97
C ASP A 133 18.21 -7.01 -22.36
N ALA A 134 18.81 -6.04 -23.07
CA ALA A 134 19.35 -6.25 -24.41
C ALA A 134 20.49 -7.28 -24.48
N ASN A 135 21.12 -7.60 -23.34
CA ASN A 135 22.20 -8.58 -23.22
C ASN A 135 21.69 -9.95 -22.72
N GLY A 136 20.37 -10.13 -22.58
CA GLY A 136 19.77 -11.37 -22.09
C GLY A 136 19.87 -11.58 -20.57
N LYS A 137 20.31 -10.58 -19.79
CA LYS A 137 20.32 -10.65 -18.33
C LYS A 137 18.96 -10.21 -17.77
N ARG A 138 18.60 -10.66 -16.56
CA ARG A 138 17.42 -10.16 -15.84
C ARG A 138 17.40 -8.63 -15.86
N ARG A 139 16.32 -8.05 -16.39
CA ARG A 139 16.17 -6.61 -16.48
C ARG A 139 15.86 -6.02 -15.11
N VAL A 140 16.64 -5.02 -14.72
CA VAL A 140 16.35 -4.13 -13.59
C VAL A 140 15.94 -2.79 -14.18
N ILE A 141 14.69 -2.37 -13.95
CA ILE A 141 14.19 -1.07 -14.40
C ILE A 141 14.60 -0.05 -13.36
N THR A 142 15.52 0.85 -13.73
CA THR A 142 16.12 1.86 -12.84
C THR A 142 15.80 3.24 -13.35
N ASN A 143 15.29 4.12 -12.48
CA ASN A 143 14.98 5.52 -12.81
C ASN A 143 15.38 6.45 -11.68
N THR A 144 15.75 7.67 -12.01
CA THR A 144 15.69 8.80 -11.07
C THR A 144 14.35 9.49 -11.26
N VAL A 145 13.51 9.49 -10.24
CA VAL A 145 12.18 10.10 -10.24
C VAL A 145 12.24 11.39 -9.45
N GLU A 146 12.04 12.51 -10.13
CA GLU A 146 12.07 13.86 -9.56
C GLU A 146 10.69 14.31 -9.07
N ALA A 147 10.64 15.45 -8.38
CA ALA A 147 9.37 16.02 -7.92
C ALA A 147 8.36 16.19 -9.06
N PHE A 148 7.12 15.78 -8.78
CA PHE A 148 5.98 15.69 -9.70
C PHE A 148 6.15 14.70 -10.86
N GLN A 149 7.12 13.78 -10.79
CA GLN A 149 7.22 12.63 -11.67
C GLN A 149 6.69 11.37 -10.99
N MET A 150 6.13 10.48 -11.80
CA MET A 150 5.53 9.21 -11.36
C MET A 150 6.26 8.01 -11.96
N THR A 151 6.37 6.93 -11.19
CA THR A 151 6.73 5.60 -11.70
C THR A 151 5.70 4.56 -11.26
N PRO A 152 5.36 3.57 -12.11
CA PRO A 152 4.55 2.44 -11.69
C PRO A 152 5.44 1.33 -11.08
N PHE A 153 4.92 0.65 -10.06
CA PHE A 153 5.37 -0.68 -9.66
C PHE A 153 4.22 -1.66 -9.87
N TYR A 154 4.46 -2.74 -10.61
CA TYR A 154 3.41 -3.71 -10.93
C TYR A 154 3.12 -4.60 -9.72
N GLN A 155 1.89 -5.10 -9.62
CA GLN A 155 1.52 -6.05 -8.57
C GLN A 155 2.47 -7.26 -8.59
N GLY A 156 3.02 -7.61 -7.42
CA GLY A 156 3.97 -8.71 -7.30
C GLY A 156 5.41 -8.40 -7.77
N SER A 157 5.68 -7.22 -8.33
CA SER A 157 7.05 -6.84 -8.70
C SER A 157 7.85 -6.43 -7.46
N VAL A 158 9.10 -6.91 -7.38
CA VAL A 158 10.02 -6.54 -6.30
C VAL A 158 10.64 -5.19 -6.64
N HIS A 159 10.60 -4.25 -5.71
CA HIS A 159 11.10 -2.90 -5.94
C HIS A 159 11.65 -2.24 -4.67
N THR A 160 12.32 -1.11 -4.85
CA THR A 160 12.94 -0.30 -3.81
C THR A 160 12.96 1.17 -4.22
N GLN A 161 13.05 2.05 -3.22
CA GLN A 161 13.32 3.47 -3.43
C GLN A 161 14.44 3.92 -2.51
N PHE A 162 15.36 4.68 -3.06
CA PHE A 162 16.52 5.22 -2.35
C PHE A 162 16.58 6.73 -2.53
N ASN A 163 16.81 7.46 -1.43
CA ASN A 163 17.08 8.89 -1.46
C ASN A 163 18.60 9.12 -1.65
N PRO A 164 19.06 9.59 -2.82
CA PRO A 164 20.48 9.77 -3.12
C PRO A 164 21.09 11.09 -2.57
N ASP A 165 20.28 11.90 -1.90
CA ASP A 165 20.63 13.26 -1.52
C ASP A 165 20.77 13.45 0.00
N CYS A 166 21.30 14.61 0.37
CA CYS A 166 21.56 14.99 1.75
C CYS A 166 20.36 15.71 2.42
N GLU A 167 19.22 15.73 1.74
CA GLU A 167 17.96 16.34 2.19
C GLU A 167 16.82 15.32 2.10
N ASP A 168 15.73 15.52 2.84
CA ASP A 168 14.58 14.62 2.83
C ASP A 168 13.85 14.59 1.47
N ALA A 169 13.45 13.39 1.06
CA ALA A 169 12.52 13.18 -0.05
C ALA A 169 11.15 12.74 0.46
N VAL A 170 10.08 13.09 -0.27
CA VAL A 170 8.71 12.68 0.05
C VAL A 170 8.04 12.12 -1.19
N PHE A 171 7.39 10.97 -1.06
CA PHE A 171 6.58 10.37 -2.11
C PHE A 171 5.19 10.01 -1.61
N ILE A 172 4.25 9.90 -2.55
CA ILE A 172 2.89 9.42 -2.35
C ILE A 172 2.70 8.18 -3.23
N ALA A 173 2.20 7.11 -2.63
CA ALA A 173 1.89 5.85 -3.29
C ALA A 173 0.38 5.64 -3.29
N ALA A 174 -0.21 5.39 -4.46
CA ALA A 174 -1.62 5.06 -4.61
C ALA A 174 -1.78 3.61 -5.07
N PHE A 175 -2.76 2.92 -4.48
CA PHE A 175 -2.99 1.49 -4.70
C PHE A 175 -4.44 1.24 -5.12
N PRO A 176 -4.70 0.39 -6.13
CA PRO A 176 -6.05 -0.08 -6.48
C PRO A 176 -6.50 -1.23 -5.54
N SER A 177 -6.22 -1.09 -4.24
CA SER A 177 -6.70 -1.98 -3.19
C SER A 177 -6.59 -1.28 -1.84
N GLU A 178 -7.63 -1.43 -1.02
CA GLU A 178 -7.63 -0.98 0.38
C GLU A 178 -6.80 -1.89 1.30
N ASP A 179 -6.39 -3.05 0.78
CA ASP A 179 -5.50 -4.03 1.42
C ASP A 179 -4.41 -4.43 0.41
N PHE A 180 -3.56 -3.47 0.07
CA PHE A 180 -2.47 -3.66 -0.90
C PHE A 180 -1.37 -4.62 -0.38
N GLY A 181 -1.21 -4.70 0.95
CA GLY A 181 -0.18 -5.50 1.62
C GLY A 181 1.24 -4.99 1.36
N ALA A 182 2.21 -5.38 2.17
CA ALA A 182 3.62 -5.12 1.87
C ALA A 182 4.45 -6.29 2.43
N GLY A 183 5.20 -6.97 1.56
CA GLY A 183 6.13 -8.03 1.94
C GLY A 183 7.56 -7.52 1.87
N GLN A 184 8.37 -7.76 2.90
CA GLN A 184 9.77 -7.36 2.95
C GLN A 184 10.64 -8.52 2.48
N ILE A 185 11.22 -8.42 1.29
CA ILE A 185 11.80 -9.58 0.60
C ILE A 185 12.92 -10.25 1.39
N ALA A 186 13.81 -9.46 2.00
CA ALA A 186 14.90 -10.01 2.80
C ALA A 186 14.39 -10.72 4.07
N ASP A 187 13.45 -10.10 4.78
CA ASP A 187 12.83 -10.67 5.99
C ASP A 187 12.10 -11.98 5.67
N GLU A 188 11.24 -11.97 4.64
CA GLU A 188 10.48 -13.14 4.20
C GLU A 188 11.38 -14.28 3.73
N THR A 189 12.44 -13.98 2.97
CA THR A 189 13.39 -14.99 2.48
C THR A 189 14.14 -15.67 3.63
N PHE A 190 14.56 -14.90 4.63
CA PHE A 190 15.36 -15.43 5.74
C PHE A 190 14.51 -15.94 6.92
N ALA A 191 13.19 -15.85 6.86
CA ALA A 191 12.26 -16.46 7.81
C ALA A 191 12.11 -17.98 7.62
N PHE A 192 12.49 -18.53 6.46
CA PHE A 192 12.48 -19.97 6.20
C PHE A 192 13.52 -20.72 7.04
N SER A 193 13.40 -22.05 7.09
CA SER A 193 14.37 -22.90 7.78
C SER A 193 15.76 -22.81 7.15
N ASP A 194 16.79 -23.07 7.96
CA ASP A 194 18.19 -22.98 7.55
C ASP A 194 18.47 -23.87 6.34
N ASP A 195 17.93 -25.09 6.31
CA ASP A 195 18.11 -26.02 5.19
C ASP A 195 17.51 -25.48 3.87
N VAL A 196 16.35 -24.82 3.95
CA VAL A 196 15.70 -24.21 2.78
C VAL A 196 16.50 -23.02 2.29
N ILE A 197 17.00 -22.18 3.19
CA ILE A 197 17.85 -21.03 2.85
C ILE A 197 19.15 -21.53 2.24
N ALA A 198 19.85 -22.46 2.90
CA ALA A 198 21.10 -23.04 2.38
C ALA A 198 20.90 -23.61 0.98
N ALA A 199 19.82 -24.38 0.74
CA ALA A 199 19.48 -24.88 -0.59
C ALA A 199 19.18 -23.77 -1.61
N THR A 200 18.43 -22.74 -1.21
CA THR A 200 18.06 -21.60 -2.06
C THR A 200 19.28 -20.85 -2.58
N PHE A 201 20.32 -20.73 -1.74
CA PHE A 201 21.58 -20.09 -2.08
C PHE A 201 22.66 -21.12 -2.50
N GLY A 202 22.25 -22.29 -3.02
CA GLY A 202 23.19 -23.24 -3.65
C GLY A 202 24.20 -23.88 -2.69
N GLN A 203 23.83 -24.03 -1.41
CA GLN A 203 24.67 -24.54 -0.33
C GLN A 203 25.93 -23.71 -0.06
N THR A 204 25.97 -22.43 -0.48
CA THR A 204 27.14 -21.57 -0.32
C THR A 204 27.16 -20.75 0.97
N ILE A 205 26.07 -20.75 1.74
CA ILE A 205 25.97 -20.03 3.02
C ILE A 205 25.84 -21.04 4.16
N ALA A 206 26.72 -20.93 5.15
CA ALA A 206 26.69 -21.76 6.34
C ALA A 206 25.57 -21.28 7.31
N GLY A 207 25.07 -22.19 8.17
CA GLY A 207 24.02 -21.86 9.15
C GLY A 207 24.36 -20.66 10.05
N ALA A 208 25.60 -20.56 10.50
CA ALA A 208 26.06 -19.41 11.30
C ALA A 208 25.98 -18.07 10.54
N ASP A 209 26.15 -18.10 9.21
CA ASP A 209 26.02 -16.91 8.36
C ASP A 209 24.53 -16.56 8.11
N ILE A 210 23.65 -17.55 8.04
CA ILE A 210 22.20 -17.35 7.95
C ILE A 210 21.70 -16.56 9.18
N ASP A 211 22.10 -16.99 10.38
CA ASP A 211 21.73 -16.30 11.63
C ASP A 211 22.30 -14.88 11.73
N LYS A 212 23.51 -14.68 11.19
CA LYS A 212 24.11 -13.36 11.09
C LYS A 212 23.31 -12.45 10.18
N VAL A 213 22.85 -12.94 9.02
CA VAL A 213 22.01 -12.16 8.10
C VAL A 213 20.66 -11.84 8.72
N ARG A 214 19.99 -12.81 9.37
CA ARG A 214 18.71 -12.59 10.08
C ARG A 214 18.79 -11.41 11.05
N LYS A 215 19.84 -11.35 11.86
CA LYS A 215 20.05 -10.27 12.84
C LYS A 215 20.39 -8.91 12.19
N GLY A 216 20.87 -8.93 10.94
CA GLY A 216 21.26 -7.75 10.19
C GLY A 216 20.15 -7.14 9.32
N ILE A 217 19.01 -7.82 9.13
CA ILE A 217 17.90 -7.30 8.34
C ILE A 217 17.27 -6.09 9.08
N PRO A 218 17.27 -4.89 8.48
CA PRO A 218 16.74 -3.71 9.12
C PRO A 218 15.22 -3.61 8.95
N ALA A 219 14.57 -2.83 9.82
CA ALA A 219 13.22 -2.35 9.56
C ALA A 219 13.23 -1.36 8.38
N SER A 220 12.19 -1.41 7.53
CA SER A 220 11.95 -0.37 6.53
C SER A 220 11.42 0.91 7.22
N ILE A 221 11.86 2.11 6.87
CA ILE A 221 12.87 2.51 5.89
C ILE A 221 14.27 2.42 6.54
N ALA A 222 15.24 1.80 5.87
CA ALA A 222 16.59 1.59 6.39
C ALA A 222 17.54 2.75 6.09
N ASN A 223 18.64 2.86 6.84
CA ASN A 223 19.78 3.68 6.43
C ASN A 223 20.37 3.06 5.17
N GLY A 224 20.50 3.85 4.09
CA GLY A 224 20.80 3.36 2.76
C GLY A 224 22.30 3.24 2.45
N VAL A 225 22.63 3.53 1.20
CA VAL A 225 23.90 3.15 0.55
C VAL A 225 25.11 3.86 1.16
N ASP A 226 26.14 3.09 1.52
CA ASP A 226 27.39 3.54 2.16
C ASP A 226 28.03 4.78 1.54
N GLU A 227 28.01 4.87 0.22
CA GLU A 227 28.59 5.98 -0.53
C GLU A 227 27.84 7.30 -0.24
N CYS A 228 26.51 7.25 -0.17
CA CYS A 228 25.70 8.41 0.18
C CYS A 228 25.96 8.84 1.63
N LEU A 229 26.02 7.88 2.56
CA LEU A 229 26.30 8.18 3.97
C LEU A 229 27.64 8.93 4.11
N LYS A 230 28.67 8.51 3.36
CA LYS A 230 29.96 9.22 3.30
C LYS A 230 29.82 10.62 2.71
N LYS A 231 29.18 10.75 1.54
CA LYS A 231 28.95 12.04 0.86
C LYS A 231 28.24 13.05 1.77
N CYS A 232 27.20 12.60 2.48
CA CYS A 232 26.38 13.44 3.35
C CYS A 232 26.90 13.53 4.79
N LYS A 233 28.05 12.91 5.10
CA LYS A 233 28.68 12.92 6.43
C LYS A 233 27.76 12.37 7.54
N ILE A 234 26.97 11.36 7.21
CA ILE A 234 26.04 10.69 8.13
C ILE A 234 26.76 9.49 8.76
N PRO A 235 26.83 9.38 10.10
CA PRO A 235 27.44 8.23 10.76
C PRO A 235 26.69 6.94 10.41
N LYS A 236 27.41 5.87 10.09
CA LYS A 236 26.80 4.54 10.00
C LYS A 236 26.17 4.16 11.33
N SER A 237 24.90 3.77 11.31
CA SER A 237 24.31 3.08 12.45
C SER A 237 25.02 1.74 12.63
N LYS A 238 25.63 1.53 13.80
CA LYS A 238 26.12 0.21 14.24
C LYS A 238 24.97 -0.79 14.35
#